data_AF-A0A971BVM3-F1
#
_entry.id   AF-A0A971BVM3-F1
#
_cell.length_a   1.000
_cell.length_b   1.000
_cell.length_c   1.000
_cell.angle_alpha   90.00
_cell.angle_beta   90.00
_cell.angle_gamma   90.00
#
_symmetry.space_group_name_H-M   'P 1'
#
loop_
_entity.id
_entity.type
_entity.pdbx_description
1 polymer ?
#
loop_
_entity_poly.entity_id
_entity_poly.type
_entity_poly.pdbx_seq_one_letter_code
_entity_poly.pdbx_strand_id
1 'polypeptide(L)' 'EIKGALGDLVLLDGIPALYFLPSFPIEDLTTCVRRLVELFHPRLVLGISDEIPPDGDIERVRLVGEMVQGLV' A
#
# COMPACT_ATOMS: atom_id res chain seq x y z
N GLU A 1 -17.77 -4.16 3.86
CA GLU A 1 -16.84 -4.67 2.82
C GLU A 1 -15.49 -5.03 3.46
N ILE A 2 -14.69 -5.88 2.80
CA ILE A 2 -13.42 -6.54 3.22
C ILE A 2 -13.06 -6.52 4.72
N LYS A 3 -12.77 -5.36 5.33
CA LYS A 3 -12.49 -5.23 6.77
C LYS A 3 -13.52 -5.94 7.66
N GLY A 4 -14.81 -5.87 7.31
CA GLY A 4 -15.87 -6.57 8.06
C GLY A 4 -15.94 -8.09 7.82
N ALA A 5 -15.36 -8.58 6.72
CA ALA A 5 -15.35 -10.00 6.35
C ALA A 5 -14.04 -10.71 6.70
N LEU A 6 -12.96 -9.95 6.96
CA LEU A 6 -11.61 -10.47 7.20
C LEU A 6 -11.51 -11.30 8.50
N GLY A 7 -12.37 -11.00 9.49
CA GLY A 7 -12.35 -11.66 10.80
C GLY A 7 -10.98 -11.53 11.45
N ASP A 8 -10.32 -12.68 11.67
CA ASP A 8 -8.99 -12.77 12.28
C ASP A 8 -7.85 -13.01 11.28
N LEU A 9 -8.14 -12.97 9.98
CA LEU A 9 -7.12 -13.10 8.94
C LEU A 9 -6.24 -11.85 8.87
N VAL A 10 -5.06 -12.02 8.28
CA VAL A 10 -4.12 -10.94 7.95
C VAL A 10 -4.38 -10.53 6.51
N LEU A 11 -4.52 -9.22 6.26
CA LEU A 11 -4.59 -8.71 4.90
C LEU A 11 -3.18 -8.76 4.30
N LEU A 12 -3.06 -9.39 3.14
CA LEU A 12 -1.85 -9.39 2.33
C LEU A 12 -2.03 -8.36 1.22
N ASP A 13 -1.02 -7.50 1.08
CA ASP A 13 -0.96 -6.38 0.12
C ASP A 13 -2.10 -5.36 0.31
N GLY A 14 -2.40 -4.61 -0.75
CA GLY A 14 -3.50 -3.65 -0.76
C GLY A 14 -3.24 -2.42 -1.61
N ILE A 15 -1.98 -2.15 -2.00
CA ILE A 15 -1.63 -0.98 -2.81
C ILE A 15 -1.83 -1.32 -4.30
N PRO A 16 -2.66 -0.57 -5.04
CA PRO A 16 -2.77 -0.73 -6.49
C PRO A 16 -1.42 -0.51 -7.19
N ALA A 17 -1.02 -1.42 -8.07
CA ALA A 17 0.23 -1.32 -8.85
C ALA A 17 0.31 -0.03 -9.68
N LEU A 18 -0.83 0.50 -10.15
CA LEU A 18 -0.91 1.73 -10.91
C LEU A 18 -0.37 2.96 -10.16
N TYR A 19 -0.44 2.98 -8.82
CA TYR A 19 0.08 4.09 -8.03
C TYR A 19 1.61 4.17 -8.03
N PHE A 20 2.30 3.16 -8.56
CA PHE A 20 3.73 3.19 -8.79
C PHE A 20 4.11 3.80 -10.14
N LEU A 21 3.15 4.08 -11.03
CA LEU A 21 3.41 4.72 -12.31
C LEU A 21 3.64 6.24 -12.15
N PRO A 22 4.59 6.85 -12.87
CA PRO A 22 4.80 8.30 -12.86
C PRO A 22 3.58 9.12 -13.29
N SER A 23 2.68 8.51 -14.07
CA SER A 23 1.43 9.13 -14.55
C SER A 23 0.39 9.34 -13.45
N PHE A 24 0.52 8.68 -12.30
CA PHE A 24 -0.36 8.87 -11.15
C PHE A 24 0.26 9.87 -10.15
N PRO A 25 -0.54 10.78 -9.56
CA PRO A 25 -0.10 11.64 -8.47
C PRO A 25 0.51 10.84 -7.32
N ILE A 26 1.56 11.36 -6.70
CA ILE A 26 2.21 10.70 -5.56
C ILE A 26 1.29 10.70 -4.33
N GLU A 27 0.39 11.68 -4.25
CA GLU A 27 -0.60 11.83 -3.20
C GLU A 27 -1.57 10.65 -3.15
N ASP A 28 -1.91 10.05 -4.30
CA ASP A 28 -2.78 8.87 -4.38
C ASP A 28 -2.11 7.68 -3.68
N LEU A 29 -0.82 7.45 -3.95
CA LEU A 29 -0.03 6.42 -3.30
C LEU A 29 0.03 6.67 -1.79
N THR A 30 0.46 7.86 -1.36
CA THR A 30 0.68 8.13 0.06
C THR A 30 -0.64 8.12 0.86
N THR A 31 -1.75 8.56 0.27
CA THR A 31 -3.08 8.50 0.89
C THR A 31 -3.58 7.06 1.01
N CYS A 32 -3.38 6.25 -0.03
CA CYS A 32 -3.71 4.83 -0.02
C CYS A 32 -2.96 4.08 1.09
N VAL A 33 -1.63 4.29 1.18
CA VAL A 33 -0.77 3.68 2.22
C VAL A 33 -1.26 4.02 3.63
N ARG A 34 -1.48 5.31 3.93
CA ARG A 34 -1.97 5.74 5.25
C ARG A 34 -3.30 5.07 5.60
N ARG A 35 -4.23 5.04 4.66
CA ARG A 35 -5.56 4.46 4.87
C ARG A 35 -5.51 2.94 5.06
N LEU A 36 -4.66 2.23 4.32
CA LEU A 36 -4.47 0.78 4.50
C LEU A 36 -3.91 0.46 5.89
N VAL A 37 -2.85 1.17 6.29
CA VAL A 37 -2.25 1.00 7.62
C VAL A 37 -3.27 1.30 8.72
N GLU A 38 -3.99 2.42 8.65
CA GLU A 38 -5.04 2.79 9.63
C GLU A 38 -6.15 1.74 9.73
N LEU A 39 -6.56 1.17 8.59
CA LEU A 39 -7.69 0.25 8.56
C LEU A 39 -7.33 -1.17 9.02
N PHE A 40 -6.13 -1.64 8.70
CA PHE A 40 -5.78 -3.06 8.80
C PHE A 40 -4.64 -3.36 9.77
N HIS A 41 -3.87 -2.37 10.25
CA HIS A 41 -2.90 -2.59 11.33
C HIS A 41 -3.59 -3.13 12.60
N PRO A 42 -3.02 -4.11 13.32
CA PRO A 42 -1.73 -4.79 13.10
C PRO A 42 -1.78 -6.00 12.16
N ARG A 43 -2.94 -6.30 11.57
CA ARG A 43 -3.17 -7.48 10.72
C ARG A 43 -3.02 -7.15 9.23
N LEU A 44 -1.85 -6.60 8.89
CA LEU A 44 -1.51 -6.18 7.54
C LEU A 44 -0.06 -6.53 7.19
N VAL A 45 0.14 -7.24 6.09
CA VAL A 45 1.42 -7.31 5.37
C VAL A 45 1.27 -6.39 4.16
N LEU A 46 1.77 -5.15 4.26
CA LEU A 46 1.59 -4.16 3.21
C LEU A 46 2.52 -4.44 2.02
N GLY A 47 1.96 -4.39 0.83
CA GLY A 47 2.67 -4.59 -0.43
C GLY A 47 1.82 -4.19 -1.63
N ILE A 48 2.40 -4.37 -2.80
CA ILE A 48 1.76 -4.10 -4.09
C ILE A 48 0.84 -5.29 -4.38
N SER A 49 -0.44 -5.04 -4.66
CA SER A 49 -1.43 -6.12 -4.87
C SER A 49 -1.20 -6.95 -6.14
N ASP A 50 -0.24 -6.55 -6.96
CA ASP A 50 0.19 -7.19 -8.20
C ASP A 50 1.71 -6.97 -8.31
N GLU A 51 2.30 -7.22 -9.49
CA GLU A 51 3.69 -6.88 -9.76
C GLU A 51 3.87 -5.38 -10.04
N ILE A 52 5.08 -4.87 -9.77
CA ILE A 52 5.43 -3.49 -10.17
C ILE A 52 5.38 -3.41 -11.71
N PRO A 53 4.72 -2.40 -12.30
CA PRO A 53 4.73 -2.22 -13.75
C PRO A 53 6.16 -2.02 -14.29
N PRO A 54 6.45 -2.36 -15.55
CA PRO A 54 7.77 -2.18 -16.14
C PRO A 54 8.28 -0.72 -16.12
N ASP A 55 7.37 0.24 -16.21
CA ASP A 55 7.58 1.68 -16.12
C ASP A 55 7.27 2.24 -14.73
N GLY A 56 7.11 1.38 -13.73
CA GLY A 56 6.94 1.75 -12.33
C GLY A 56 8.19 2.43 -11.77
N ASP A 57 7.96 3.45 -10.96
CA ASP A 57 9.01 4.19 -10.29
C ASP A 57 9.43 3.49 -8.99
N ILE A 58 10.64 2.92 -8.98
CA ILE A 58 11.20 2.22 -7.83
C ILE A 58 11.38 3.14 -6.61
N GLU A 59 11.53 4.45 -6.82
CA GLU A 59 11.65 5.42 -5.73
C GLU A 59 10.36 5.48 -4.91
N ARG A 60 9.20 5.23 -5.54
CA ARG A 60 7.92 5.13 -4.85
C ARG A 60 7.85 3.92 -3.93
N VAL A 61 8.48 2.79 -4.29
CA VAL A 61 8.60 1.63 -3.40
C VAL A 61 9.42 1.98 -2.16
N ARG A 62 10.55 2.67 -2.33
CA ARG A 62 11.35 3.14 -1.19
C ARG A 62 10.55 4.09 -0.29
N LEU A 63 9.83 5.04 -0.89
CA LEU A 63 8.99 5.97 -0.15
C LEU A 63 7.97 5.24 0.73
N VAL A 64 7.29 4.21 0.22
CA VAL A 64 6.35 3.41 1.03
C VAL A 64 7.06 2.76 2.22
N GLY A 65 8.26 2.19 2.00
CA GLY A 65 9.06 1.60 3.08
C GLY A 65 9.41 2.60 4.18
N GLU A 66 9.85 3.80 3.81
CA GLU A 66 10.16 4.89 4.76
C GLU A 66 8.90 5.38 5.49
N MET A 67 7.77 5.51 4.78
CA MET A 67 6.50 5.93 5.39
C MET A 67 6.04 4.96 6.47
N VAL A 68 6.09 3.64 6.23
CA VAL A 68 5.60 2.66 7.19
C VAL A 68 6.40 2.69 8.49
N GLN A 69 7.72 2.92 8.44
CA GLN A 69 8.55 3.04 9.64
C GLN A 69 8.12 4.17 10.59
N GLY A 70 7.45 5.21 10.08
CA GLY A 70 6.92 6.32 10.88
C GLY A 70 5.45 6.19 11.27
N LEU A 71 4.74 5.16 10.79
CA LEU A 71 3.31 4.95 11.01
C LEU A 71 2.99 3.87 12.05
N VAL A 72 3.94 3.00 12.37
CA VAL A 72 3.79 1.88 13.32
C VAL A 72 4.79 1.95 14.46
#